data_AF-D7VNR4-F1
#
_entry.id   AF-D7VNR4-F1
#
_cell.length_a   1.000
_cell.length_b   1.000
_cell.length_c   1.000
_cell.angle_alpha   90.00
_cell.angle_beta   90.00
_cell.angle_gamma   90.00
#
_symmetry.space_group_name_H-M   'P 1'
#
loop_
_entity.id
_entity.type
_entity.pdbx_description
1 polymer ?
#
loop_
_entity_poly.entity_id
_entity_poly.type
_entity_poly.pdbx_seq_one_letter_code
_entity_poly.pdbx_strand_id
1 'polypeptide(L)'
;MGEKIKLPEDYHIEYGGQFEAEAEASQTLIATSLLSILIIFLILFREFKTVKLAAIILINLSLALIGGVFSIYFTSGILSIPAIIGFITLFGVATRNGILLVSHYNTLCDEGLDLYDTVIQGSKNRLSPILMTALTAGLALIPLAIAGDLPGNEIQSPMAKVILGGLLTSTLLNIFIVPAVYYLSNKKAAKA
;
A
#
# COMPACT_ATOMS: atom_id res chain seq x y z
N MET A 1 9.22 33.01 -11.66
CA MET A 1 9.44 34.33 -11.05
C MET A 1 10.06 34.11 -9.68
N GLY A 2 11.36 34.35 -9.56
CA GLY A 2 12.14 34.09 -8.35
C GLY A 2 12.95 35.32 -7.98
N GLU A 3 12.26 36.43 -7.71
CA GLU A 3 12.89 37.62 -7.17
C GLU A 3 13.07 37.43 -5.67
N LYS A 4 14.33 37.26 -5.24
CA LYS A 4 14.70 37.26 -3.83
C LYS A 4 14.51 38.68 -3.28
N ILE A 5 13.31 38.95 -2.78
CA ILE A 5 12.99 40.17 -2.04
C ILE A 5 13.90 40.20 -0.81
N LYS A 6 14.82 41.18 -0.76
CA LYS A 6 15.65 41.43 0.42
C LYS A 6 14.79 42.13 1.46
N LEU A 7 14.39 41.39 2.49
CA LEU A 7 13.66 41.92 3.64
C LEU A 7 14.62 42.73 4.53
N PRO A 8 14.15 43.84 5.15
CA PRO A 8 14.93 44.56 6.16
C PRO A 8 15.26 43.66 7.36
N GLU A 9 16.36 43.96 8.07
CA GLU A 9 16.66 43.32 9.37
C GLU A 9 15.47 43.55 10.32
N ASP A 10 14.95 42.48 10.93
CA ASP A 10 13.68 42.32 11.68
C ASP A 10 12.40 41.91 10.92
N TYR A 11 12.39 41.79 9.59
CA TYR A 11 11.23 41.23 8.88
C TYR A 11 11.44 39.75 8.52
N HIS A 12 10.52 38.91 8.97
CA HIS A 12 10.42 37.49 8.59
C HIS A 12 9.13 37.26 7.79
N ILE A 13 9.20 36.44 6.74
CA ILE A 13 8.02 35.98 6.01
C ILE A 13 7.45 34.81 6.78
N GLU A 14 6.24 34.98 7.32
CA GLU A 14 5.48 33.91 7.94
C GLU A 14 4.34 33.49 7.00
N TYR A 15 4.27 32.21 6.67
CA TYR A 15 3.24 31.66 5.78
C TYR A 15 2.01 31.25 6.59
N GLY A 16 1.13 32.21 6.93
CA GLY A 16 -0.10 31.94 7.68
C GLY A 16 -1.29 31.46 6.84
N GLY A 17 -2.35 30.98 7.49
CA GLY A 17 -3.63 30.63 6.86
C GLY A 17 -3.71 29.17 6.38
N GLN A 18 -4.16 28.95 5.14
CA GLN A 18 -4.32 27.59 4.58
C GLN A 18 -3.00 26.81 4.43
N PHE A 19 -1.88 27.50 4.18
CA PHE A 19 -0.58 26.86 4.01
C PHE A 19 -0.03 26.29 5.33
N GLU A 20 -0.22 27.02 6.44
CA GLU A 20 0.16 26.54 7.78
C GLU A 20 -0.69 25.34 8.22
N ALA A 21 -2.02 25.42 7.98
CA ALA A 21 -2.92 24.29 8.22
C ALA A 21 -2.59 23.07 7.34
N GLU A 22 -2.18 23.27 6.09
CA GLU A 22 -1.73 22.20 5.20
C GLU A 22 -0.39 21.60 5.65
N ALA A 23 0.55 22.42 6.11
CA ALA A 23 1.83 21.96 6.66
C ALA A 23 1.64 21.14 7.94
N GLU A 24 0.82 21.62 8.87
CA GLU A 24 0.48 20.92 10.12
C GLU A 24 -0.25 19.59 9.85
N ALA A 25 -1.22 19.61 8.92
CA ALA A 25 -1.93 18.39 8.49
C ALA A 25 -0.98 17.39 7.82
N SER A 26 -0.08 17.86 6.95
CA SER A 26 0.94 17.03 6.30
C SER A 26 1.86 16.35 7.32
N GLN A 27 2.34 17.10 8.32
CA GLN A 27 3.18 16.55 9.38
C GLN A 27 2.44 15.48 10.21
N THR A 28 1.18 15.77 10.57
CA THR A 28 0.31 14.82 11.28
C THR A 28 0.07 13.55 10.47
N LEU A 29 -0.13 13.67 9.15
CA LEU A 29 -0.35 12.52 8.26
C LEU A 29 0.91 11.68 8.06
N ILE A 30 2.09 12.30 7.94
CA ILE A 30 3.36 11.58 7.90
C ILE A 30 3.53 10.78 9.19
N ALA A 31 3.32 11.41 10.36
CA ALA A 31 3.38 10.72 11.65
C ALA A 31 2.35 9.57 11.73
N THR A 32 1.13 9.80 11.27
CA THR A 32 0.05 8.80 11.27
C THR A 32 0.34 7.65 10.28
N SER A 33 0.96 7.92 9.14
CA SER A 33 1.34 6.90 8.16
C SER A 33 2.45 5.99 8.68
N LEU A 34 3.45 6.57 9.36
CA LEU A 34 4.51 5.82 10.06
C LEU A 34 3.92 4.97 11.19
N LEU A 35 3.02 5.55 11.99
CA LEU A 35 2.30 4.82 13.03
C LEU A 35 1.47 3.66 12.44
N SER A 36 0.81 3.88 11.29
CA SER A 36 0.03 2.85 10.60
C SER A 36 0.91 1.68 10.17
N ILE A 37 2.08 1.96 9.58
CA ILE A 37 3.07 0.93 9.20
C ILE A 37 3.55 0.17 10.44
N LEU A 38 3.81 0.86 11.56
CA LEU A 38 4.21 0.24 12.82
C LEU A 38 3.12 -0.69 13.36
N ILE A 39 1.86 -0.26 13.36
CA ILE A 39 0.71 -1.07 13.79
C ILE A 39 0.55 -2.28 12.89
N ILE A 40 0.63 -2.11 11.57
CA ILE A 40 0.61 -3.21 10.60
C ILE A 40 1.71 -4.22 10.92
N PHE A 41 2.94 -3.76 11.16
CA PHE A 41 4.04 -4.63 11.54
C PHE A 41 3.76 -5.42 12.83
N LEU A 42 3.23 -4.78 13.87
CA LEU A 42 2.89 -5.44 15.12
C LEU A 42 1.80 -6.52 14.94
N ILE A 43 0.78 -6.23 14.13
CA ILE A 43 -0.28 -7.20 13.79
C ILE A 43 0.34 -8.40 13.04
N LEU A 44 1.17 -8.14 12.03
CA LEU A 44 1.85 -9.19 11.27
C LEU A 44 2.78 -10.05 12.14
N PHE A 45 3.53 -9.41 13.05
CA PHE A 45 4.41 -10.11 13.97
C PHE A 45 3.61 -11.01 14.92
N ARG A 46 2.46 -10.53 15.41
CA ARG A 46 1.58 -11.32 16.28
C ARG A 46 0.92 -12.49 15.55
N GLU A 47 0.51 -12.29 14.30
CA GLU A 47 -0.14 -13.31 13.46
C GLU A 47 0.82 -14.45 13.12
N PHE A 48 1.99 -14.12 12.57
CA PHE A 48 2.90 -15.14 12.03
C PHE A 48 3.96 -15.61 13.03
N LYS A 49 4.16 -14.89 14.14
CA LYS A 49 5.21 -15.11 15.15
C LYS A 49 6.62 -15.28 14.56
N THR A 50 6.79 -14.87 13.30
CA THR A 50 7.98 -15.12 12.48
C THR A 50 8.32 -13.86 11.72
N VAL A 51 9.48 -13.28 12.02
CA VAL A 51 9.97 -12.04 11.38
C VAL A 51 10.07 -12.18 9.86
N LYS A 52 10.41 -13.38 9.36
CA LYS A 52 10.54 -13.66 7.93
C LYS A 52 9.22 -13.44 7.18
N LEU A 53 8.11 -14.01 7.66
CA LEU A 53 6.80 -13.88 7.02
C LEU A 53 6.30 -12.43 7.07
N ALA A 54 6.51 -11.75 8.20
CA ALA A 54 6.20 -10.33 8.32
C ALA A 54 7.01 -9.47 7.33
N ALA A 55 8.30 -9.77 7.13
CA ALA A 55 9.15 -9.07 6.17
C ALA A 55 8.70 -9.27 4.72
N ILE A 56 8.21 -10.46 4.35
CA ILE A 56 7.66 -10.73 3.01
C ILE A 56 6.47 -9.80 2.71
N ILE A 57 5.57 -9.66 3.68
CA ILE A 57 4.39 -8.81 3.52
C ILE A 57 4.80 -7.32 3.50
N LEU A 58 5.78 -6.91 4.30
CA LEU A 58 6.32 -5.55 4.24
C LEU A 58 6.95 -5.21 2.89
N ILE A 59 7.66 -6.14 2.26
CA ILE A 59 8.21 -5.95 0.90
C ILE A 59 7.07 -5.74 -0.11
N ASN A 60 5.97 -6.50 0.00
CA ASN A 60 4.79 -6.27 -0.83
C ASN A 60 4.22 -4.85 -0.62
N LEU A 61 4.20 -4.38 0.63
CA LEU A 61 3.72 -3.05 0.98
C LEU A 61 4.53 -1.94 0.32
N SER A 62 5.86 -2.04 0.33
CA SER A 62 6.74 -1.09 -0.37
C SER A 62 6.48 -1.08 -1.88
N LEU A 63 6.20 -2.23 -2.46
CA LEU A 63 5.89 -2.36 -3.90
C LEU A 63 4.52 -1.78 -4.25
N ALA A 64 3.52 -1.91 -3.37
CA ALA A 64 2.23 -1.23 -3.49
C ALA A 64 2.41 0.30 -3.49
N LEU A 65 3.27 0.79 -2.61
CA LEU A 65 3.64 2.21 -2.50
C LEU A 65 4.20 2.74 -3.83
N ILE A 66 5.13 1.99 -4.42
CA ILE A 66 5.71 2.32 -5.73
C ILE A 66 4.61 2.44 -6.80
N GLY A 67 3.69 1.48 -6.88
CA GLY A 67 2.56 1.52 -7.82
C GLY A 67 1.65 2.75 -7.64
N GLY A 68 1.35 3.11 -6.38
CA GLY A 68 0.55 4.31 -6.07
C GLY A 68 1.26 5.61 -6.45
N VAL A 69 2.57 5.72 -6.17
CA VAL A 69 3.39 6.89 -6.55
C VAL A 69 3.46 7.03 -8.07
N PHE A 70 3.70 5.93 -8.79
CA PHE A 70 3.70 5.94 -10.27
C PHE A 70 2.35 6.42 -10.83
N SER A 71 1.23 5.99 -10.24
CA SER A 71 -0.08 6.41 -10.72
C SER A 71 -0.35 7.91 -10.53
N ILE A 72 0.10 8.50 -9.42
CA ILE A 72 0.01 9.95 -9.21
C ILE A 72 0.89 10.68 -10.20
N TYR A 73 2.14 10.21 -10.37
CA TYR A 73 3.11 10.81 -11.27
C TYR A 73 2.58 10.93 -12.70
N PHE A 74 1.90 9.88 -13.20
CA PHE A 74 1.30 9.91 -14.54
C PHE A 74 -0.02 10.68 -14.65
N THR A 75 -0.75 10.90 -13.55
CA THR A 75 -2.11 11.45 -13.61
C THR A 75 -2.21 12.90 -13.19
N SER A 76 -1.80 13.22 -11.95
CA SER A 76 -2.00 14.56 -11.36
C SER A 76 -0.70 15.26 -11.01
N GLY A 77 0.41 14.53 -10.82
CA GLY A 77 1.71 15.08 -10.43
C GLY A 77 1.77 15.72 -9.04
N ILE A 78 0.64 15.89 -8.36
CA ILE A 78 0.53 16.56 -7.06
C ILE A 78 0.28 15.51 -5.98
N LEU A 79 1.15 15.48 -4.97
CA LEU A 79 0.94 14.73 -3.74
C LEU A 79 0.12 15.58 -2.77
N SER A 80 -1.18 15.29 -2.66
CA SER A 80 -2.11 16.00 -1.79
C SER A 80 -2.50 15.18 -0.55
N ILE A 81 -3.11 15.82 0.45
CA ILE A 81 -3.64 15.14 1.65
C ILE A 81 -4.54 13.93 1.31
N PRO A 82 -5.52 14.03 0.38
CA PRO A 82 -6.36 12.88 0.02
C PRO A 82 -5.59 11.72 -0.62
N ALA A 83 -4.50 12.02 -1.35
CA ALA A 83 -3.62 10.98 -1.87
C ALA A 83 -2.91 10.19 -0.76
N ILE A 84 -2.48 10.87 0.32
CA ILE A 84 -1.89 10.22 1.50
C ILE A 84 -2.90 9.28 2.18
N ILE A 85 -4.15 9.72 2.33
CA ILE A 85 -5.24 8.87 2.85
C ILE A 85 -5.45 7.64 1.94
N GLY A 86 -5.32 7.81 0.63
CA GLY A 86 -5.32 6.72 -0.34
C GLY A 86 -4.21 5.69 -0.09
N PHE A 87 -2.99 6.13 0.21
CA PHE A 87 -1.87 5.24 0.57
C PHE A 87 -2.15 4.46 1.85
N ILE A 88 -2.70 5.09 2.89
CA ILE A 88 -3.08 4.42 4.15
C ILE A 88 -4.10 3.30 3.86
N THR A 89 -5.11 3.59 3.05
CA THR A 89 -6.13 2.63 2.64
C THR A 89 -5.52 1.47 1.84
N LEU A 90 -4.65 1.79 0.88
CA LEU A 90 -3.91 0.82 0.08
C LEU A 90 -3.10 -0.13 0.96
N PHE A 91 -2.42 0.39 2.00
CA PHE A 91 -1.65 -0.45 2.91
C PHE A 91 -2.52 -1.47 3.64
N GLY A 92 -3.71 -1.08 4.10
CA GLY A 92 -4.65 -2.00 4.74
C GLY A 92 -5.10 -3.12 3.80
N VAL A 93 -5.48 -2.78 2.57
CA VAL A 93 -5.93 -3.77 1.55
C VAL A 93 -4.79 -4.71 1.15
N ALA A 94 -3.61 -4.18 0.86
CA ALA A 94 -2.43 -4.96 0.50
C ALA A 94 -2.01 -5.92 1.62
N THR A 95 -1.98 -5.42 2.87
CA THR A 95 -1.66 -6.23 4.05
C THR A 95 -2.67 -7.36 4.24
N ARG A 96 -3.97 -7.08 4.14
CA ARG A 96 -5.02 -8.11 4.24
C ARG A 96 -4.85 -9.21 3.19
N ASN A 97 -4.57 -8.83 1.94
CA ASN A 97 -4.38 -9.79 0.86
C ASN A 97 -3.12 -10.65 1.06
N GLY A 98 -2.03 -10.06 1.55
CA GLY A 98 -0.81 -10.78 1.92
C GLY A 98 -1.02 -11.74 3.08
N ILE A 99 -1.66 -11.29 4.16
CA ILE A 99 -1.94 -12.10 5.35
C ILE A 99 -2.75 -13.34 4.98
N LEU A 100 -3.86 -13.16 4.27
CA LEU A 100 -4.74 -14.27 3.93
C LEU A 100 -4.09 -15.30 3.00
N LEU A 101 -3.16 -14.87 2.14
CA LEU A 101 -2.41 -15.78 1.27
C LEU A 101 -1.42 -16.62 2.09
N VAL A 102 -0.61 -15.96 2.92
CA VAL A 102 0.40 -16.63 3.75
C VAL A 102 -0.23 -17.53 4.82
N SER A 103 -1.32 -17.06 5.45
CA SER A 103 -2.08 -17.88 6.41
C SER A 103 -2.62 -19.15 5.77
N HIS A 104 -3.11 -19.05 4.52
CA HIS A 104 -3.59 -20.23 3.79
C HIS A 104 -2.46 -21.20 3.46
N TYR A 105 -1.25 -20.71 3.17
CA TYR A 105 -0.09 -21.60 3.04
C TYR A 105 0.27 -22.30 4.34
N ASN A 106 0.26 -21.59 5.47
CA ASN A 106 0.53 -22.21 6.76
C ASN A 106 -0.48 -23.32 7.07
N THR A 107 -1.78 -23.07 6.86
CA THR A 107 -2.82 -24.10 7.05
C THR A 107 -2.57 -25.33 6.17
N LEU A 108 -2.24 -25.16 4.90
CA LEU A 108 -1.92 -26.28 4.01
C LEU A 108 -0.63 -27.02 4.41
N CYS A 109 0.38 -26.32 4.92
CA CYS A 109 1.58 -26.95 5.48
C CYS A 109 1.25 -27.75 6.75
N ASP A 110 0.39 -27.23 7.62
CA ASP A 110 -0.06 -27.91 8.84
C ASP A 110 -0.90 -29.17 8.53
N GLU A 111 -1.59 -29.18 7.38
CA GLU A 111 -2.28 -30.36 6.83
C GLU A 111 -1.31 -31.43 6.26
N GLY A 112 0.00 -31.14 6.23
CA GLY A 112 1.04 -32.09 5.83
C GLY A 112 1.35 -32.13 4.33
N LEU A 113 0.90 -31.15 3.55
CA LEU A 113 1.24 -31.03 2.13
C LEU A 113 2.72 -30.67 1.94
N ASP A 114 3.33 -31.18 0.86
CA ASP A 114 4.68 -30.78 0.47
C ASP A 114 4.72 -29.29 0.14
N LEU A 115 5.86 -28.64 0.43
CA LEU A 115 6.01 -27.19 0.27
C LEU A 115 5.68 -26.72 -1.16
N TYR A 116 6.02 -27.51 -2.18
CA TYR A 116 5.69 -27.16 -3.56
C TYR A 116 4.18 -27.19 -3.81
N ASP A 117 3.51 -28.25 -3.37
CA ASP A 117 2.07 -28.44 -3.54
C ASP A 117 1.28 -27.41 -2.74
N THR A 118 1.71 -27.10 -1.50
CA THR A 118 1.14 -26.02 -0.68
C THR A 118 1.14 -24.69 -1.42
N VAL A 119 2.27 -24.31 -2.00
CA VAL A 119 2.40 -23.01 -2.68
C VAL A 119 1.54 -22.98 -3.95
N ILE A 120 1.54 -24.04 -4.75
CA ILE A 120 0.75 -24.10 -5.97
C ILE A 120 -0.76 -24.12 -5.66
N GLN A 121 -1.20 -25.00 -4.77
CA GLN A 121 -2.60 -25.15 -4.40
C GLN A 121 -3.12 -23.91 -3.66
N GLY A 122 -2.36 -23.40 -2.70
CA GLY A 122 -2.73 -22.18 -1.97
C GLY A 122 -2.82 -20.97 -2.89
N SER A 123 -1.91 -20.82 -3.86
CA SER A 123 -1.98 -19.73 -4.84
C SER A 123 -3.22 -19.85 -5.72
N LYS A 124 -3.54 -21.06 -6.22
CA LYS A 124 -4.74 -21.30 -7.04
C LYS A 124 -6.02 -21.00 -6.26
N ASN A 125 -6.12 -21.45 -5.01
CA ASN A 125 -7.29 -21.24 -4.17
C ASN A 125 -7.51 -19.77 -3.84
N ARG A 126 -6.42 -19.00 -3.69
CA ARG A 126 -6.47 -17.58 -3.31
C ARG A 126 -6.51 -16.63 -4.50
N LEU A 127 -6.16 -17.09 -5.70
CA LEU A 127 -6.16 -16.27 -6.93
C LEU A 127 -7.54 -15.64 -7.19
N SER A 128 -8.60 -16.45 -7.25
CA SER A 128 -9.95 -15.95 -7.55
C SER A 128 -10.48 -14.97 -6.49
N PRO A 129 -10.35 -15.24 -5.17
CA PRO A 129 -10.71 -14.27 -4.14
C PRO A 129 -9.93 -12.95 -4.21
N ILE A 130 -8.61 -13.01 -4.44
CA ILE A 130 -7.76 -11.81 -4.54
C ILE A 130 -8.20 -10.97 -5.75
N LEU A 131 -8.36 -11.60 -6.92
CA LEU A 131 -8.82 -10.91 -8.12
C LEU A 131 -10.22 -10.32 -7.95
N MET A 132 -11.14 -11.02 -7.28
CA MET A 132 -12.47 -10.49 -6.99
C MET A 132 -12.39 -9.18 -6.21
N THR A 133 -11.63 -9.16 -5.10
CA THR A 133 -11.47 -7.92 -4.31
C THR A 133 -10.83 -6.80 -5.12
N ALA A 134 -9.83 -7.13 -5.93
CA ALA A 134 -9.11 -6.16 -6.72
C ALA A 134 -9.97 -5.56 -7.83
N LEU A 135 -10.72 -6.41 -8.54
CA LEU A 135 -11.63 -5.99 -9.62
C LEU A 135 -12.81 -5.19 -9.07
N THR A 136 -13.42 -5.62 -7.96
CA THR A 136 -14.53 -4.87 -7.35
C THR A 136 -14.08 -3.48 -6.89
N ALA A 137 -12.95 -3.39 -6.18
CA ALA A 137 -12.40 -2.10 -5.77
C ALA A 137 -12.00 -1.24 -6.98
N GLY A 138 -11.34 -1.84 -7.97
CA GLY A 138 -10.92 -1.14 -9.18
C GLY A 138 -12.11 -0.57 -9.95
N LEU A 139 -13.13 -1.38 -10.23
CA LEU A 139 -14.34 -0.95 -10.94
C LEU A 139 -15.11 0.13 -10.18
N ALA A 140 -15.14 0.08 -8.85
CA ALA A 140 -15.76 1.12 -8.03
C ALA A 140 -14.99 2.46 -8.08
N LEU A 141 -13.66 2.41 -8.19
CA LEU A 141 -12.80 3.58 -8.14
C LEU A 141 -12.50 4.20 -9.51
N ILE A 142 -12.65 3.45 -10.62
CA ILE A 142 -12.41 3.94 -11.98
C ILE A 142 -13.20 5.22 -12.30
N PRO A 143 -14.52 5.30 -12.04
CA PRO A 143 -15.28 6.52 -12.32
C PRO A 143 -14.76 7.72 -11.54
N LEU A 144 -14.40 7.52 -10.27
CA LEU A 144 -13.88 8.56 -9.37
C LEU A 144 -12.49 9.05 -9.80
N ALA A 145 -11.65 8.13 -10.28
CA ALA A 145 -10.33 8.46 -10.78
C ALA A 145 -10.37 9.28 -12.07
N ILE A 146 -11.34 9.01 -12.95
CA ILE A 146 -11.46 9.71 -14.24
C ILE A 146 -12.25 11.02 -14.11
N ALA A 147 -13.31 11.06 -13.29
CA ALA A 147 -14.20 12.20 -13.16
C ALA A 147 -13.68 13.30 -12.23
N GLY A 148 -12.37 13.56 -12.24
CA GLY A 148 -11.71 14.52 -11.34
C GLY A 148 -12.09 15.98 -11.58
N ASP A 149 -12.52 16.32 -12.80
CA ASP A 149 -12.93 17.68 -13.16
C ASP A 149 -14.37 18.04 -12.74
N LEU A 150 -15.12 17.09 -12.17
CA LEU A 150 -16.46 17.34 -11.67
C LEU A 150 -16.44 17.96 -10.26
N PRO A 151 -17.31 18.95 -9.99
CA PRO A 151 -17.45 19.52 -8.65
C PRO A 151 -17.73 18.44 -7.60
N GLY A 152 -16.95 18.42 -6.52
CA GLY A 152 -17.07 17.46 -5.41
C GLY A 152 -16.15 16.24 -5.51
N ASN A 153 -15.44 16.05 -6.63
CA ASN A 153 -14.48 14.95 -6.82
C ASN A 153 -13.02 15.35 -6.57
N GLU A 154 -12.75 16.58 -6.15
CA GLU A 154 -11.40 17.13 -5.97
C GLU A 154 -10.63 16.38 -4.87
N ILE A 155 -11.35 15.84 -3.87
CA ILE A 155 -10.79 15.01 -2.80
C ILE A 155 -10.74 13.54 -3.22
N GLN A 156 -11.81 13.03 -3.85
CA GLN A 156 -11.96 11.59 -4.11
C GLN A 156 -11.09 11.13 -5.27
N SER A 157 -10.91 11.95 -6.30
CA SER A 157 -10.13 11.62 -7.49
C SER A 157 -8.65 11.31 -7.19
N PRO A 158 -7.88 12.18 -6.48
CA PRO A 158 -6.50 11.86 -6.13
C PRO A 158 -6.40 10.60 -5.25
N MET A 159 -7.30 10.42 -4.29
CA MET A 159 -7.35 9.21 -3.45
C MET A 159 -7.59 7.94 -4.29
N ALA A 160 -8.56 7.96 -5.19
CA ALA A 160 -8.91 6.83 -6.06
C ALA A 160 -7.77 6.45 -7.00
N LYS A 161 -7.06 7.44 -7.56
CA LYS A 161 -5.89 7.22 -8.43
C LYS A 161 -4.78 6.46 -7.71
N VAL A 162 -4.43 6.86 -6.48
CA VAL A 162 -3.43 6.16 -5.66
C VAL A 162 -3.83 4.71 -5.42
N ILE A 163 -5.07 4.51 -4.98
CA ILE A 163 -5.56 3.17 -4.63
C ILE A 163 -5.56 2.27 -5.87
N LEU A 164 -6.07 2.74 -7.02
CA LEU A 164 -6.10 1.98 -8.26
C LEU A 164 -4.70 1.54 -8.71
N GLY A 165 -3.76 2.47 -8.81
CA GLY A 165 -2.40 2.16 -9.22
C GLY A 165 -1.69 1.20 -8.29
N GLY A 166 -1.76 1.50 -6.98
CA GLY A 166 -1.14 0.67 -5.97
C GLY A 166 -1.75 -0.73 -5.88
N LEU A 167 -3.07 -0.84 -6.05
CA LEU A 167 -3.79 -2.11 -5.98
C LEU A 167 -3.50 -2.98 -7.20
N LEU A 168 -3.38 -2.41 -8.40
CA LEU A 168 -2.93 -3.15 -9.58
C LEU A 168 -1.54 -3.73 -9.38
N THR A 169 -0.57 -2.89 -8.97
CA THR A 169 0.80 -3.33 -8.72
C THR A 169 0.85 -4.35 -7.58
N SER A 170 0.26 -4.05 -6.42
CA SER A 170 0.23 -4.95 -5.26
C SER A 170 -0.42 -6.28 -5.59
N THR A 171 -1.53 -6.32 -6.32
CA THR A 171 -2.23 -7.56 -6.65
C THR A 171 -1.40 -8.47 -7.53
N LEU A 172 -0.83 -7.93 -8.62
CA LEU A 172 0.06 -8.68 -9.50
C LEU A 172 1.25 -9.22 -8.70
N LEU A 173 1.93 -8.35 -7.97
CA LEU A 173 3.11 -8.73 -7.21
C LEU A 173 2.77 -9.69 -6.07
N ASN A 174 1.60 -9.61 -5.44
CA ASN A 174 1.16 -10.56 -4.42
C ASN A 174 1.00 -11.97 -4.99
N ILE A 175 0.50 -12.10 -6.21
CA ILE A 175 0.29 -13.40 -6.87
C ILE A 175 1.62 -14.02 -7.34
N PHE A 176 2.67 -13.23 -7.59
CA PHE A 176 3.96 -13.75 -8.08
C PHE A 176 5.06 -13.78 -7.01
N ILE A 177 5.26 -12.68 -6.29
CA ILE A 177 6.38 -12.49 -5.36
C ILE A 177 6.14 -13.24 -4.05
N VAL A 178 4.94 -13.16 -3.47
CA VAL A 178 4.68 -13.82 -2.18
C VAL A 178 4.84 -15.35 -2.25
N PRO A 179 4.29 -16.07 -3.27
CA PRO A 179 4.55 -17.50 -3.41
C PRO A 179 6.03 -17.82 -3.61
N ALA A 180 6.74 -17.07 -4.45
CA ALA A 180 8.14 -17.29 -4.76
C ALA A 180 9.03 -17.10 -3.53
N VAL A 181 8.82 -16.02 -2.78
CA VAL A 181 9.61 -15.71 -1.58
C VAL A 181 9.24 -16.65 -0.43
N TYR A 182 7.97 -17.05 -0.29
CA TYR A 182 7.56 -18.07 0.69
C TYR A 182 8.25 -19.41 0.42
N TYR A 183 8.22 -19.88 -0.83
CA TYR A 183 8.89 -21.11 -1.24
C TYR A 183 10.40 -21.07 -0.97
N LEU A 184 11.08 -19.99 -1.38
CA LEU A 184 12.52 -19.83 -1.14
C LEU A 184 12.88 -19.78 0.35
N SER A 185 12.03 -19.16 1.16
CA SER A 185 12.26 -19.01 2.60
C SER A 185 12.12 -20.33 3.35
N ASN A 186 11.09 -21.11 3.05
CA ASN A 186 10.86 -22.41 3.69
C ASN A 186 11.75 -23.52 3.12
N LYS A 187 12.14 -23.46 1.83
CA LYS A 187 13.13 -24.39 1.25
C LYS A 187 14.50 -24.27 1.91
N LYS A 188 14.90 -23.07 2.32
CA LYS A 188 16.14 -22.85 3.08
C LYS A 188 16.06 -23.39 4.51
N ALA A 189 14.88 -23.32 5.14
CA ALA A 189 14.67 -23.86 6.49
C ALA A 189 14.69 -25.40 6.52
N ALA A 190 14.24 -26.08 5.46
CA ALA A 190 14.31 -27.54 5.34
C ALA A 190 15.72 -28.09 5.02
N LYS A 191 16.68 -27.21 4.71
CA LYS A 191 18.06 -27.58 4.34
C LYS A 191 19.10 -27.17 5.39
N ALA A 192 18.66 -26.54 6.49
CA ALA A 192 19.49 -26.11 7.62
C ALA A 192 19.16 -26.98 8.84
#